data_AF-A0A6G2KGN5-F1
#
_entry.id   AF-A0A6G2KGN5-F1
#
_cell.length_a   1.000
_cell.length_b   1.000
_cell.length_c   1.000
_cell.angle_alpha   90.00
_cell.angle_beta   90.00
_cell.angle_gamma   90.00
#
_symmetry.space_group_name_H-M   'P 1'
#
loop_
_entity.id
_entity.type
_entity.pdbx_description
1 polymer ?
#
loop_
_entity_poly.entity_id
_entity_poly.type
_entity_poly.pdbx_seq_one_letter_code
_entity_poly.pdbx_strand_id
1 'polypeptide(L)'
;MVQGHLHRLCTDIFCLTQVLIRGKRKYLFAMLDSETRYWIAKQVATHKGTDDVRPMFKQSKDITGKIPSKLISDGASNFAEAHKDEYAPKNYLWKSSVHESHIRMDGDIHNNQMESFNGNTIRIGRRLYVV
;
A
#
# COMPACT_ATOMS: atom_id res chain seq x y z
N MET A 1 12.13 -5.04 -27.88
CA MET A 1 10.86 -4.28 -27.90
C MET A 1 9.74 -5.29 -27.69
N VAL A 2 9.30 -5.51 -26.46
CA VAL A 2 8.26 -6.50 -26.15
C VAL A 2 6.96 -5.74 -25.92
N GLN A 3 6.17 -5.58 -26.97
CA GLN A 3 4.74 -5.35 -26.84
C GLN A 3 4.09 -6.71 -26.58
N GLY A 4 3.52 -6.91 -25.39
CA GLY A 4 2.82 -8.14 -25.07
C GLY A 4 2.27 -8.08 -23.65
N HIS A 5 0.95 -8.02 -23.54
CA HIS A 5 0.16 -7.92 -22.31
C HIS A 5 0.16 -6.56 -21.60
N LEU A 6 -0.87 -5.80 -21.96
CA LEU A 6 -1.60 -4.90 -21.07
C LEU A 6 -1.70 -5.48 -19.65
N HIS A 7 -0.72 -5.21 -18.79
CA HIS A 7 -0.79 -5.51 -17.36
C HIS A 7 -2.04 -4.78 -16.82
N ARG A 8 -3.10 -5.57 -16.57
CA ARG A 8 -4.48 -5.23 -16.17
C ARG A 8 -4.62 -4.68 -14.74
N LEU A 9 -3.57 -4.03 -14.27
CA LEU A 9 -3.16 -3.97 -12.88
C LEU A 9 -3.32 -2.53 -12.35
N CYS A 10 -3.63 -2.21 -11.09
CA CYS A 10 -3.53 -2.93 -9.83
C CYS A 10 -4.68 -2.48 -8.90
N THR A 11 -5.17 -3.39 -8.04
CA THR A 11 -5.74 -2.98 -6.76
C THR A 11 -4.57 -2.87 -5.80
N ASP A 12 -4.28 -1.69 -5.30
CA ASP A 12 -3.17 -1.51 -4.36
C ASP A 12 -3.70 -1.80 -2.95
N ILE A 13 -3.20 -2.87 -2.34
CA ILE A 13 -3.49 -3.15 -0.93
C ILE A 13 -2.40 -2.52 -0.08
N PHE A 14 -2.84 -1.70 0.86
CA PHE A 14 -1.97 -1.04 1.79
C PHE A 14 -1.70 -1.92 3.02
N CYS A 15 -0.43 -2.03 3.39
CA CYS A 15 0.02 -2.74 4.57
C CYS A 15 0.53 -1.78 5.63
N LEU A 16 0.00 -1.92 6.85
CA LEU A 16 0.62 -1.41 8.06
C LEU A 16 1.22 -2.58 8.85
N THR A 17 2.54 -2.58 9.05
CA THR A 17 3.20 -3.51 9.97
C THR A 17 4.04 -2.76 10.98
N GLN A 18 4.04 -3.20 12.24
CA GLN A 18 4.93 -2.65 13.25
C GLN A 18 6.33 -3.24 13.10
N VAL A 19 7.34 -2.39 13.04
CA VAL A 19 8.75 -2.79 12.95
C VAL A 19 9.53 -2.15 14.09
N LEU A 20 10.56 -2.86 14.59
CA LEU A 20 11.48 -2.33 15.59
C LEU A 20 12.76 -1.89 14.89
N ILE A 21 13.03 -0.59 14.88
CA ILE A 21 14.23 -0.02 14.27
C ILE A 21 15.05 0.64 15.37
N ARG A 22 16.25 0.13 15.62
CA ARG A 22 17.16 0.63 16.68
C ARG A 22 16.45 0.80 18.04
N GLY A 23 15.62 -0.17 18.43
CA GLY A 23 14.87 -0.17 19.70
C GLY A 23 13.62 0.72 19.73
N LYS A 24 13.31 1.45 18.66
CA LYS A 24 12.09 2.28 18.57
C LYS A 24 11.04 1.59 17.70
N ARG A 25 9.80 1.55 18.18
CA ARG A 25 8.65 1.08 17.39
C ARG A 25 8.37 2.08 16.28
N LYS A 26 8.26 1.58 15.07
CA LYS A 26 7.91 2.31 13.87
C LYS A 26 6.85 1.54 13.09
N TYR A 27 6.20 2.23 12.17
CA TYR A 27 5.17 1.69 11.31
C TYR A 27 5.74 1.58 9.90
N LEU A 28 5.78 0.39 9.34
CA LEU A 28 6.10 0.17 7.93
C LEU A 28 4.79 0.19 7.15
N PHE A 29 4.67 1.21 6.32
CA PHE A 29 3.67 1.41 5.30
C PHE A 29 4.19 0.81 3.99
N ALA A 30 3.41 -0.05 3.34
CA ALA A 30 3.80 -0.65 2.06
C ALA A 30 2.63 -0.71 1.07
N MET A 31 2.94 -0.46 -0.20
CA MET A 31 2.04 -0.61 -1.34
C MET A 31 2.31 -1.97 -1.98
N LEU A 32 1.30 -2.84 -1.99
CA LEU A 32 1.36 -4.15 -2.63
C LEU A 32 0.44 -4.17 -3.84
N ASP A 33 0.97 -4.66 -4.97
CA ASP A 33 0.13 -5.02 -6.10
C ASP A 33 -0.64 -6.32 -5.81
N SER A 34 -1.98 -6.28 -5.86
CA SER A 34 -2.83 -7.44 -5.58
C SER A 34 -2.63 -8.63 -6.53
N GLU A 35 -2.30 -8.44 -7.82
CA GLU A 35 -2.19 -9.59 -8.73
C GLU A 35 -0.78 -10.16 -8.80
N THR A 36 0.27 -9.33 -8.85
CA THR A 36 1.66 -9.83 -8.89
C THR A 36 2.26 -10.11 -7.51
N ARG A 37 1.67 -9.54 -6.45
CA ARG A 37 2.18 -9.59 -5.06
C ARG A 37 3.59 -9.01 -4.91
N TYR A 38 3.95 -8.02 -5.73
CA TYR A 38 5.16 -7.25 -5.54
C TYR A 38 4.93 -6.02 -4.66
N TRP A 39 5.90 -5.71 -3.82
CA TRP A 39 5.98 -4.42 -3.14
C TRP A 39 6.43 -3.35 -4.11
N ILE A 40 5.57 -2.37 -4.33
CA ILE A 40 5.79 -1.26 -5.24
C ILE A 40 6.56 -0.14 -4.51
N ALA A 41 6.05 0.30 -3.37
CA ALA A 41 6.62 1.40 -2.59
C ALA A 41 6.51 1.10 -1.09
N LYS A 42 7.42 1.69 -0.30
CA LYS A 42 7.50 1.47 1.15
C LYS A 42 7.89 2.76 1.85
N GLN A 43 7.29 3.01 3.01
CA GLN A 43 7.59 4.15 3.86
C GLN A 43 7.63 3.73 5.33
N VAL A 44 8.63 4.23 6.07
CA VAL A 44 8.69 4.08 7.52
C VAL A 44 8.10 5.32 8.16
N ALA A 45 7.01 5.13 8.91
CA ALA A 45 6.32 6.15 9.68
C ALA A 45 6.60 6.00 11.18
N THR A 46 6.49 7.12 11.88
CA THR A 46 6.58 7.22 13.33
C THR A 46 5.22 7.10 14.00
N HIS A 47 4.17 7.67 13.39
CA HIS A 47 2.82 7.66 13.94
C HIS A 47 1.84 6.98 12.98
N LYS A 48 0.96 6.15 13.54
CA LYS A 48 -0.12 5.54 12.78
C LYS A 48 -1.16 6.61 12.44
N GLY A 49 -1.50 6.72 11.17
CA GLY A 49 -2.67 7.49 10.70
C GLY A 49 -2.49 9.01 10.61
N THR A 50 -1.34 9.56 10.99
CA THR A 50 -1.05 11.00 10.92
C THR A 50 0.16 11.33 10.07
N ASP A 51 1.12 10.40 9.92
CA ASP A 51 2.27 10.62 9.07
C ASP A 51 1.84 10.72 7.60
N ASP A 52 2.46 11.63 6.85
CA ASP A 52 2.14 11.90 5.45
C ASP A 52 2.54 10.72 4.56
N VAL A 53 1.57 10.16 3.83
CA VAL A 53 1.74 8.99 2.95
C VAL A 53 1.77 9.35 1.47
N ARG A 54 1.62 10.64 1.12
CA ARG A 54 1.75 11.13 -0.27
C ARG A 54 3.08 10.77 -0.91
N PRO A 55 4.25 10.83 -0.22
CA PRO A 55 5.52 10.42 -0.82
C PRO A 55 5.51 8.97 -1.30
N MET A 56 4.89 8.07 -0.54
CA MET A 56 4.77 6.66 -0.92
C MET A 56 3.83 6.47 -2.12
N PHE A 57 2.73 7.21 -2.19
CA PHE A 57 1.81 7.16 -3.34
C PHE A 57 2.46 7.72 -4.61
N LYS A 58 3.18 8.83 -4.50
CA LYS A 58 3.96 9.38 -5.61
C LYS A 58 5.00 8.38 -6.09
N GLN A 59 5.76 7.77 -5.18
CA GLN A 59 6.72 6.72 -5.53
C GLN A 59 6.04 5.52 -6.23
N SER A 60 4.87 5.09 -5.74
CA SER A 60 4.10 4.01 -6.35
C SER A 60 3.68 4.33 -7.80
N LYS A 61 3.18 5.56 -8.01
CA LYS A 61 2.81 6.08 -9.33
C LYS A 61 4.00 6.18 -10.27
N ASP A 62 5.15 6.63 -9.76
CA ASP A 62 6.37 6.78 -10.55
C ASP A 62 6.93 5.40 -10.98
N ILE A 63 6.90 4.40 -10.09
CA ILE A 63 7.37 3.04 -10.39
C ILE A 63 6.44 2.31 -11.36
N THR A 64 5.13 2.42 -11.16
CA THR A 64 4.14 1.72 -12.00
C THR A 64 3.82 2.45 -13.29
N GLY A 65 4.12 3.75 -13.37
CA GLY A 65 3.72 4.65 -14.44
C GLY A 65 2.20 4.83 -14.56
N LYS A 66 1.43 4.44 -13.54
CA LYS A 66 -0.03 4.36 -13.59
C LYS A 66 -0.65 4.79 -12.26
N ILE A 67 -1.89 5.26 -12.33
CA ILE A 67 -2.75 5.48 -11.16
C ILE A 67 -3.56 4.21 -10.92
N PRO A 68 -3.63 3.69 -9.68
CA PRO A 68 -4.40 2.49 -9.39
C PRO A 68 -5.90 2.71 -9.59
N SER A 69 -6.60 1.67 -10.05
CA SER A 69 -8.07 1.72 -10.16
C SER A 69 -8.75 1.68 -8.80
N LYS A 70 -8.15 0.94 -7.86
CA LYS A 70 -8.66 0.78 -6.50
C LYS A 70 -7.49 0.81 -5.52
N LEU A 71 -7.63 1.59 -4.46
CA LEU A 71 -6.76 1.58 -3.29
C LEU A 71 -7.57 1.01 -2.11
N ILE A 72 -7.05 -0.05 -1.47
CA ILE A 72 -7.65 -0.64 -0.27
C ILE A 72 -6.74 -0.34 0.91
N SER A 73 -7.23 0.35 1.94
CA SER A 73 -6.46 0.65 3.14
C SER A 73 -7.21 0.36 4.44
N ASP A 74 -6.44 0.23 5.54
CA ASP A 74 -7.02 0.37 6.88
C ASP A 74 -7.56 1.80 7.01
N GLY A 75 -8.68 1.98 7.69
CA GLY A 75 -9.46 3.24 7.63
C GLY A 75 -8.84 4.46 8.32
N ALA A 76 -7.52 4.58 8.35
CA ALA A 76 -6.84 5.78 8.80
C ALA A 76 -7.05 6.96 7.83
N SER A 77 -7.27 8.14 8.40
CA SER A 77 -7.69 9.35 7.68
C SER A 77 -6.64 9.91 6.73
N ASN A 78 -5.35 9.78 7.06
CA ASN A 78 -4.24 10.23 6.21
C ASN A 78 -4.23 9.58 4.82
N PHE A 79 -4.77 8.37 4.66
CA PHE A 79 -4.86 7.70 3.36
C PHE A 79 -5.93 8.30 2.46
N ALA A 80 -7.09 8.67 3.03
CA ALA A 80 -8.19 9.23 2.26
C ALA A 80 -7.84 10.62 1.71
N GLU A 81 -7.11 11.42 2.50
CA GLU A 81 -6.59 12.71 2.07
C GLU A 81 -5.50 12.54 1.01
N ALA A 82 -4.49 11.71 1.27
CA ALA A 82 -3.41 11.47 0.32
C ALA A 82 -3.88 10.86 -1.01
N HIS A 83 -4.92 10.01 -0.99
CA HIS A 83 -5.50 9.41 -2.19
C HIS A 83 -6.14 10.49 -3.07
N LYS A 84 -6.91 11.40 -2.46
CA LYS A 84 -7.53 12.52 -3.18
C LYS A 84 -6.47 13.43 -3.79
N ASP A 85 -5.39 13.73 -3.07
CA ASP A 85 -4.32 14.60 -3.57
C ASP A 85 -3.54 13.95 -4.73
N GLU A 86 -3.08 12.71 -4.56
CA GLU A 86 -2.13 12.08 -5.50
C GLU A 86 -2.80 11.36 -6.68
N TYR A 87 -4.04 10.89 -6.49
CA TYR A 87 -4.80 10.09 -7.45
C TYR A 87 -6.11 10.75 -7.90
N ALA A 88 -6.23 12.08 -7.74
CA ALA A 88 -7.30 12.87 -8.36
C ALA A 88 -7.39 12.72 -9.90
N PRO A 89 -6.27 12.67 -10.66
CA PRO A 89 -6.34 12.51 -12.10
C PRO A 89 -6.95 11.16 -12.50
N LYS A 90 -7.58 11.11 -13.68
CA LYS A 90 -8.09 9.85 -14.22
C LYS A 90 -6.96 8.86 -14.45
N ASN A 91 -7.25 7.59 -14.16
CA ASN A 91 -6.32 6.50 -14.43
C ASN A 91 -6.25 6.19 -15.94
N TYR A 92 -5.40 5.23 -16.30
CA TYR A 92 -5.20 4.77 -17.68
C TYR A 92 -6.46 4.19 -18.35
N LEU A 93 -7.51 3.87 -17.58
CA LEU A 93 -8.82 3.40 -18.05
C LEU A 93 -9.84 4.54 -18.17
N TRP A 94 -9.41 5.80 -18.01
CA TRP A 94 -10.27 6.99 -18.00
C TRP A 94 -11.30 7.02 -16.87
N LYS A 95 -11.02 6.31 -15.77
CA LYS A 95 -11.84 6.22 -14.55
C LYS A 95 -11.15 6.91 -13.38
N SER A 96 -11.94 7.42 -12.44
CA SER A 96 -11.40 7.90 -11.16
C SER A 96 -10.91 6.73 -10.32
N SER A 97 -9.80 6.92 -9.61
CA SER A 97 -9.34 5.94 -8.62
C SER A 97 -10.36 5.88 -7.47
N VAL A 98 -10.69 4.67 -7.02
CA VAL A 98 -11.60 4.47 -5.88
C VAL A 98 -10.79 4.13 -4.65
N HIS A 99 -11.00 4.86 -3.55
CA HIS A 99 -10.45 4.51 -2.25
C HIS A 99 -11.49 3.78 -1.41
N GLU A 100 -11.17 2.54 -1.02
CA GLU A 100 -11.97 1.74 -0.12
C GLU A 100 -11.27 1.68 1.25
N SER A 101 -11.82 2.40 2.23
CA SER A 101 -11.36 2.40 3.62
C SER A 101 -12.20 1.44 4.46
N HIS A 102 -11.60 0.37 4.98
CA HIS A 102 -12.32 -0.61 5.80
C HIS A 102 -12.11 -0.36 7.30
N ILE A 103 -13.15 0.14 7.98
CA ILE A 103 -13.38 0.07 9.44
C ILE A 103 -14.60 -0.82 9.78
N ARG A 104 -15.29 -1.39 8.78
CA ARG A 104 -16.58 -2.07 9.04
C ARG A 104 -16.40 -3.55 9.34
N MET A 105 -16.77 -3.89 10.57
CA MET A 105 -17.05 -5.23 11.10
C MET A 105 -18.05 -5.98 10.19
N ASP A 106 -17.58 -6.62 9.12
CA ASP A 106 -18.49 -7.36 8.24
C ASP A 106 -17.86 -8.59 7.57
N GLY A 107 -17.02 -9.33 8.29
CA GLY A 107 -16.65 -10.73 7.98
C GLY A 107 -15.83 -10.99 6.70
N ASP A 108 -15.79 -10.07 5.74
CA ASP A 108 -15.14 -10.24 4.45
C ASP A 108 -13.69 -9.75 4.51
N ILE A 109 -12.79 -10.71 4.74
CA ILE A 109 -11.36 -10.47 4.92
C ILE A 109 -10.67 -10.29 3.56
N HIS A 110 -10.74 -9.07 3.01
CA HIS A 110 -10.09 -8.71 1.74
C HIS A 110 -8.60 -8.37 1.85
N ASN A 111 -8.09 -8.08 3.05
CA ASN A 111 -6.65 -7.86 3.27
C ASN A 111 -5.87 -9.19 3.44
N ASN A 112 -6.55 -10.34 3.35
CA ASN A 112 -5.96 -11.68 3.50
C ASN A 112 -4.70 -11.86 2.66
N GLN A 113 -4.69 -11.31 1.44
CA GLN A 113 -3.52 -11.38 0.58
C GLN A 113 -2.32 -10.67 1.20
N MET A 114 -2.55 -9.52 1.81
CA MET A 114 -1.53 -8.73 2.48
C MET A 114 -1.12 -9.35 3.82
N GLU A 115 -2.06 -9.82 4.63
CA GLU A 115 -1.75 -10.55 5.87
C GLU A 115 -0.98 -11.85 5.59
N SER A 116 -1.37 -12.59 4.56
CA SER A 116 -0.66 -13.78 4.08
C SER A 116 0.74 -13.44 3.56
N PHE A 117 0.86 -12.38 2.75
CA PHE A 117 2.15 -11.93 2.24
C PHE A 117 3.07 -11.48 3.39
N ASN A 118 2.54 -10.81 4.42
CA ASN A 118 3.30 -10.46 5.63
C ASN A 118 3.71 -11.70 6.42
N GLY A 119 2.82 -12.66 6.62
CA GLY A 119 3.10 -13.89 7.35
C GLY A 119 4.23 -14.71 6.72
N ASN A 120 4.39 -14.64 5.39
CA ASN A 120 5.42 -15.34 4.64
C ASN A 120 6.70 -14.51 4.42
N THR A 121 6.58 -13.21 4.19
CA THR A 121 7.70 -12.33 3.77
C THR A 121 8.28 -11.53 4.94
N ILE A 122 7.43 -11.11 5.89
CA ILE A 122 7.81 -10.38 7.12
C ILE A 122 7.67 -11.29 8.34
N ARG A 123 7.89 -12.60 8.20
CA ARG A 123 8.11 -13.44 9.38
C ARG A 123 9.48 -13.08 9.92
N ILE A 124 9.52 -12.12 10.84
CA ILE A 124 10.72 -11.68 11.56
C ILE A 124 11.16 -12.84 12.47
N GLY A 125 11.77 -13.86 11.87
CA GLY A 125 12.63 -14.80 12.57
C GLY A 125 13.79 -14.00 13.15
N ARG A 126 13.73 -13.73 14.45
CA ARG A 126 14.77 -13.06 15.25
C ARG A 126 15.19 -11.66 14.73
N ARG A 127 14.63 -10.65 15.39
CA ARG A 127 15.36 -9.43 15.82
C ARG A 127 16.29 -8.82 14.77
N LEU A 128 15.72 -8.26 13.71
CA LEU A 128 16.46 -7.40 12.79
C LEU A 128 16.72 -6.05 13.44
N TYR A 129 17.94 -5.87 13.96
CA TYR A 129 18.55 -4.56 14.07
C TYR A 129 18.88 -4.14 12.64
N VAL A 130 18.06 -3.27 12.05
CA VAL A 130 18.50 -2.50 10.88
C VAL A 130 19.51 -1.48 11.43
N VAL A 131 20.79 -1.80 11.25
CA VAL A 131 21.91 -0.90 11.56
C VAL A 131 21.88 0.25 10.57
#